data_AF-A0A1G0YEX5-F1
#
_entry.id   AF-A0A1G0YEX5-F1
#
_cell.length_a   1.000
_cell.length_b   1.000
_cell.length_c   1.000
_cell.angle_alpha   90.00
_cell.angle_beta   90.00
_cell.angle_gamma   90.00
#
_symmetry.space_group_name_H-M   'P 1'
#
loop_
_entity.id
_entity.type
_entity.pdbx_description
1 polymer ?
#
loop_
_entity_poly.entity_id
_entity_poly.type
_entity_poly.pdbx_seq_one_letter_code
_entity_poly.pdbx_strand_id
1 'polypeptide(L)'
;MNHLLRGLAAAVIAFAFLFTSFGDNKSYAKPGKEETLAAEGLKIKLFKDVVSRPLPTPNSLTLHNSKGDKFEACNPWDVWTRDQYVASWGCAQGTILIFKMTLPVPSDLPIAFKGLSIKKDYDTWKSEAKPDWNENSIKEWLKYFSQNKFSGTTDAVQKDIPKKNKILRYHYADKTEDIYDSAYLVECTDRPGERFLIAYELARDVDVEKSEKAILSSLQSLSFFPPKKAEDKQSTSIKTTLKKDASPEFAASRESVIKSIKNLKGWEYIPTDNFIIGYNVKNKKTISELQSNLEKSRSAFTKFYPLKNPLKAVSVCKVFETREEYVAYVPEQMSWTSGVWMPMKRELAISPLNWGTQADSRKVMIDIAYHEGFHQYIFYAADEIECAVWFNEGNATFFEGIDFKAGDKVKIDTTEYLKEMKRISELDLNLDKFIKLPHSGFYSGNRKQNYTVAWGLMFYLLKGAPSLKEKNNYSDIPYKYYDALLELKNGEKATEKAWEGVDMKKFARDFEEFWKSDTMIRRAESYDPVAERAKLVPKTPPASAPAGR
;
A
#
# COMPACT_ATOMS: atom_id res chain seq x y z
N MET A 1 15.77 14.43 6.73
CA MET A 1 14.72 14.99 7.62
C MET A 1 14.11 16.26 7.01
N ASN A 2 13.80 16.24 5.69
CA ASN A 2 13.32 17.40 4.92
C ASN A 2 12.41 16.95 3.75
N HIS A 3 11.66 15.85 3.91
CA HIS A 3 10.99 15.16 2.79
C HIS A 3 9.50 14.83 3.00
N LEU A 4 8.87 15.24 4.11
CA LEU A 4 7.46 14.91 4.38
C LEU A 4 6.44 15.99 4.00
N LEU A 5 6.90 17.15 3.50
CA LEU A 5 6.12 18.04 2.62
C LEU A 5 6.61 18.00 1.16
N ARG A 6 7.53 17.09 0.84
CA ARG A 6 7.91 16.73 -0.53
C ARG A 6 7.27 15.39 -0.97
N GLY A 7 6.47 14.76 -0.10
CA GLY A 7 5.80 13.48 -0.37
C GLY A 7 4.42 13.57 -1.02
N LEU A 8 3.95 14.77 -1.36
CA LEU A 8 2.71 15.03 -2.12
C LEU A 8 2.91 16.01 -3.29
N ALA A 9 4.17 16.41 -3.55
CA ALA A 9 4.53 17.47 -4.50
C ALA A 9 5.39 17.00 -5.70
N ALA A 10 5.42 15.70 -6.01
CA ALA A 10 6.09 15.18 -7.21
C ALA A 10 5.28 14.03 -7.84
N ALA A 11 4.15 14.39 -8.44
CA ALA A 11 3.53 13.62 -9.51
C ALA A 11 3.64 14.47 -10.79
N VAL A 12 4.89 14.67 -11.25
CA VAL A 12 5.18 15.34 -12.52
C VAL A 12 4.93 14.32 -13.63
N ILE A 13 3.80 14.42 -14.32
CA ILE A 13 3.63 13.74 -15.60
C ILE A 13 4.52 14.46 -16.61
N ALA A 14 5.60 13.78 -17.01
CA ALA A 14 6.35 14.10 -18.21
C ALA A 14 5.47 13.86 -19.44
N PHE A 15 4.97 14.94 -20.05
CA PHE A 15 4.43 14.92 -21.41
C PHE A 15 5.52 15.39 -22.37
N ALA A 16 6.11 14.47 -23.13
CA ALA A 16 6.96 14.81 -24.26
C ALA A 16 6.11 14.98 -25.53
N PHE A 17 5.87 16.26 -25.85
CA PHE A 17 5.71 16.91 -27.16
C PHE A 17 5.14 16.14 -28.36
N LEU A 18 4.01 16.67 -28.86
CA LEU A 18 3.86 17.01 -30.27
C LEU A 18 3.65 18.52 -30.36
N PHE A 19 4.64 19.22 -30.92
CA PHE A 19 4.63 20.66 -31.16
C PHE A 19 3.57 21.03 -32.20
N THR A 20 2.63 21.88 -31.82
CA THR A 20 2.12 22.95 -32.69
C THR A 20 2.01 24.23 -31.87
N SER A 21 2.77 25.25 -32.29
CA SER A 21 2.80 26.57 -31.67
C SER A 21 1.52 27.34 -31.99
N PHE A 22 0.67 27.66 -31.00
CA PHE A 22 -0.28 28.79 -31.07
C PHE A 22 -0.79 29.14 -29.64
N GLY A 23 -0.31 30.26 -29.06
CA GLY A 23 -0.88 30.97 -27.90
C GLY A 23 -0.58 30.43 -26.49
N ASP A 24 0.10 31.23 -25.66
CA ASP A 24 0.37 30.99 -24.23
C ASP A 24 -0.91 31.00 -23.36
N ASN A 25 -1.81 30.04 -23.55
CA ASN A 25 -2.96 29.85 -22.67
C ASN A 25 -2.65 28.70 -21.71
N LYS A 26 -2.00 29.02 -20.59
CA LYS A 26 -1.85 28.08 -19.47
C LYS A 26 -3.22 27.49 -19.10
N SER A 27 -3.25 26.19 -18.84
CA SER A 27 -4.47 25.52 -18.37
C SER A 27 -4.91 26.08 -17.01
N TYR A 28 -6.18 25.93 -16.61
CA TYR A 28 -6.65 26.44 -15.32
C TYR A 28 -7.79 25.61 -14.75
N ALA A 29 -7.91 25.61 -13.43
CA ALA A 29 -9.00 24.94 -12.74
C ALA A 29 -10.34 25.59 -13.10
N LYS A 30 -11.34 24.77 -13.43
CA LYS A 30 -12.70 25.22 -13.74
C LYS A 30 -13.67 24.71 -12.67
N PRO A 31 -14.73 25.44 -12.32
CA PRO A 31 -15.77 24.92 -11.46
C PRO A 31 -16.41 23.65 -12.06
N GLY A 32 -16.60 22.64 -11.23
CA GLY A 32 -17.16 21.34 -11.58
C GLY A 32 -18.54 21.12 -10.97
N LYS A 33 -18.83 19.86 -10.64
CA LYS A 33 -20.09 19.43 -10.02
C LYS A 33 -20.03 19.59 -8.50
N GLU A 34 -21.20 19.69 -7.88
CA GLU A 34 -21.35 19.58 -6.43
C GLU A 34 -21.15 18.14 -5.97
N GLU A 35 -20.45 18.00 -4.85
CA GLU A 35 -20.22 16.76 -4.14
C GLU A 35 -20.81 16.87 -2.74
N THR A 36 -21.46 15.80 -2.29
CA THR A 36 -22.16 15.77 -0.99
C THR A 36 -21.51 14.73 -0.10
N LEU A 37 -20.86 15.19 0.96
CA LEU A 37 -20.32 14.35 2.03
C LEU A 37 -21.40 14.17 3.09
N ALA A 38 -22.35 13.27 2.83
CA ALA A 38 -23.51 13.04 3.69
C ALA A 38 -23.12 12.74 5.16
N ALA A 39 -22.07 11.95 5.35
CA ALA A 39 -21.55 11.56 6.67
C ALA A 39 -20.99 12.73 7.49
N GLU A 40 -20.55 13.79 6.82
CA GLU A 40 -19.99 14.98 7.47
C GLU A 40 -20.96 16.17 7.43
N GLY A 41 -22.14 16.00 6.80
CA GLY A 41 -23.12 17.06 6.69
C GLY A 41 -22.61 18.26 5.88
N LEU A 42 -21.84 18.00 4.81
CA LEU A 42 -21.13 19.00 4.01
C LEU A 42 -21.44 18.82 2.53
N LYS A 43 -21.63 19.92 1.80
CA LYS A 43 -21.70 19.94 0.34
C LYS A 43 -20.82 21.04 -0.22
N ILE A 44 -20.08 20.74 -1.29
CA ILE A 44 -19.13 21.64 -1.92
C ILE A 44 -19.02 21.35 -3.42
N LYS A 45 -18.87 22.38 -4.25
CA LYS A 45 -18.55 22.27 -5.68
C LYS A 45 -17.06 22.02 -5.86
N LEU A 46 -16.70 20.98 -6.60
CA LEU A 46 -15.31 20.63 -6.83
C LEU A 46 -14.78 21.30 -8.10
N PHE A 47 -13.51 21.08 -8.45
CA PHE A 47 -13.03 21.38 -9.79
C PHE A 47 -13.66 20.44 -10.83
N LYS A 48 -13.64 20.86 -12.08
CA LYS A 48 -14.04 20.05 -13.21
C LYS A 48 -13.08 18.87 -13.35
N ASP A 49 -13.61 17.72 -13.79
CA ASP A 49 -12.85 16.52 -14.15
C ASP A 49 -12.04 15.90 -12.99
N VAL A 50 -12.39 16.23 -11.73
CA VAL A 50 -11.78 15.61 -10.56
C VAL A 50 -12.27 14.18 -10.34
N VAL A 51 -11.38 13.37 -9.78
CA VAL A 51 -11.68 12.03 -9.28
C VAL A 51 -11.40 11.96 -7.78
N SER A 52 -12.17 11.16 -7.06
CA SER A 52 -11.93 10.90 -5.63
C SER A 52 -10.59 10.19 -5.45
N ARG A 53 -9.74 10.71 -4.57
CA ARG A 53 -8.42 10.13 -4.28
C ARG A 53 -8.36 9.71 -2.82
N PRO A 54 -8.15 8.42 -2.50
CA PRO A 54 -7.85 8.02 -1.13
C PRO A 54 -6.53 8.64 -0.69
N LEU A 55 -6.49 9.17 0.52
CA LEU A 55 -5.21 9.55 1.13
C LEU A 55 -4.39 8.25 1.38
N PRO A 56 -3.07 8.19 1.07
CA PRO A 56 -2.24 6.99 1.27
C PRO A 56 -1.90 6.72 2.74
N THR A 57 -2.01 5.48 3.22
CA THR A 57 -1.83 5.15 4.64
C THR A 57 -0.50 5.70 5.19
N PRO A 58 -0.50 6.30 6.41
CA PRO A 58 0.71 6.80 7.03
C PRO A 58 1.81 5.73 7.07
N ASN A 59 3.05 6.16 6.89
CA ASN A 59 4.16 5.24 7.02
C ASN A 59 4.33 4.84 8.49
N SER A 60 4.52 3.54 8.71
CA SER A 60 4.86 2.94 9.99
C SER A 60 6.16 2.14 9.87
N LEU A 61 6.95 2.12 10.93
CA LEU A 61 8.15 1.32 11.06
C LEU A 61 8.03 0.42 12.27
N THR A 62 8.48 -0.81 12.12
CA THR A 62 8.68 -1.73 13.24
C THR A 62 10.09 -1.52 13.79
N LEU A 63 10.17 -1.16 15.07
CA LEU A 63 11.42 -0.96 15.81
C LEU A 63 11.58 -2.06 16.86
N HIS A 64 12.83 -2.36 17.19
CA HIS A 64 13.19 -3.31 18.24
C HIS A 64 14.09 -2.63 19.28
N ASN A 65 13.86 -2.88 20.57
CA ASN A 65 14.80 -2.45 21.61
C ASN A 65 15.92 -3.50 21.81
N SER A 66 16.88 -3.21 22.70
CA SER A 66 18.00 -4.12 23.02
C SER A 66 17.57 -5.44 23.67
N LYS A 67 16.34 -5.52 24.20
CA LYS A 67 15.74 -6.74 24.75
C LYS A 67 14.99 -7.56 23.69
N GLY A 68 14.86 -7.03 22.47
CA GLY A 68 14.10 -7.63 21.38
C GLY A 68 12.62 -7.26 21.35
N ASP A 69 12.13 -6.42 22.26
CA ASP A 69 10.74 -5.99 22.28
C ASP A 69 10.42 -5.17 21.02
N LYS A 70 9.26 -5.45 20.43
CA LYS A 70 8.80 -4.86 19.17
C LYS A 70 7.84 -3.69 19.43
N PHE A 71 8.09 -2.55 18.77
CA PHE A 71 7.23 -1.36 18.83
C PHE A 71 6.96 -0.84 17.42
N GLU A 72 5.74 -0.36 17.20
CA GLU A 72 5.41 0.38 15.98
C GLU A 72 5.71 1.86 16.20
N ALA A 73 6.41 2.49 15.27
CA ALA A 73 6.69 3.91 15.26
C ALA A 73 6.13 4.56 13.99
N CYS A 74 5.56 5.75 14.14
CA CYS A 74 4.95 6.51 13.06
C CYS A 74 5.33 7.99 13.16
N ASN A 75 5.22 8.72 12.05
CA ASN A 75 5.27 10.18 12.11
C ASN A 75 3.95 10.68 12.71
N PRO A 76 3.98 11.38 13.87
CA PRO A 76 2.77 11.90 14.50
C PRO A 76 1.94 12.77 13.56
N TRP A 77 2.59 13.59 12.73
CA TRP A 77 1.89 14.48 11.81
C TRP A 77 1.08 13.70 10.77
N ASP A 78 1.62 12.60 10.23
CA ASP A 78 0.92 11.79 9.22
C ASP A 78 -0.33 11.12 9.82
N VAL A 79 -0.20 10.54 11.02
CA VAL A 79 -1.32 9.85 11.70
C VAL A 79 -2.37 10.86 12.20
N TRP A 80 -1.93 11.99 12.72
CA TRP A 80 -2.79 13.10 13.14
C TRP A 80 -3.59 13.72 12.00
N THR A 81 -2.94 13.93 10.85
CA THR A 81 -3.59 14.42 9.63
C THR A 81 -4.59 13.39 9.12
N ARG A 82 -4.22 12.10 9.15
CA ARG A 82 -5.09 10.98 8.79
C ARG A 82 -6.35 10.91 9.64
N ASP A 83 -6.24 11.11 10.95
CA ASP A 83 -7.37 11.00 11.87
C ASP A 83 -8.45 12.07 11.66
N GLN A 84 -8.04 13.19 11.09
CA GLN A 84 -8.87 14.35 10.79
C GLN A 84 -9.28 14.44 9.32
N TYR A 85 -8.78 13.53 8.48
CA TYR A 85 -9.07 13.49 7.05
C TYR A 85 -10.55 13.19 6.79
N VAL A 86 -11.15 13.98 5.91
CA VAL A 86 -12.55 13.83 5.49
C VAL A 86 -12.63 13.25 4.07
N ALA A 87 -12.01 13.93 3.10
CA ALA A 87 -12.06 13.56 1.69
C ALA A 87 -10.99 14.32 0.89
N SER A 88 -10.63 13.79 -0.27
CA SER A 88 -9.80 14.49 -1.25
C SER A 88 -10.16 14.11 -2.67
N TRP A 89 -9.93 15.05 -3.57
CA TRP A 89 -10.13 14.90 -5.01
C TRP A 89 -8.97 15.52 -5.76
N GLY A 90 -8.68 15.02 -6.95
CA GLY A 90 -7.68 15.67 -7.79
C GLY A 90 -7.92 15.47 -9.28
N CYS A 91 -7.39 16.40 -10.06
CA CYS A 91 -7.32 16.38 -11.52
C CYS A 91 -5.93 16.85 -11.96
N ALA A 92 -5.75 17.11 -13.26
CA ALA A 92 -4.49 17.64 -13.79
C ALA A 92 -4.20 19.08 -13.34
N GLN A 93 -5.24 19.86 -12.98
CA GLN A 93 -5.09 21.26 -12.57
C GLN A 93 -4.83 21.44 -11.08
N GLY A 94 -5.15 20.44 -10.26
CA GLY A 94 -4.92 20.53 -8.83
C GLY A 94 -5.70 19.52 -8.00
N THR A 95 -5.52 19.64 -6.68
CA THR A 95 -6.10 18.79 -5.65
C THR A 95 -6.92 19.64 -4.68
N ILE A 96 -8.01 19.07 -4.17
CA ILE A 96 -8.83 19.60 -3.07
C ILE A 96 -8.75 18.61 -1.93
N LEU A 97 -8.37 19.07 -0.73
CA LEU A 97 -8.37 18.26 0.49
C LEU A 97 -9.27 18.90 1.55
N ILE A 98 -10.01 18.07 2.27
CA ILE A 98 -10.86 18.50 3.38
C ILE A 98 -10.47 17.74 4.65
N PHE A 99 -10.29 18.49 5.73
CA PHE A 99 -10.04 17.98 7.07
C PHE A 99 -11.07 18.55 8.05
N LYS A 100 -11.52 17.74 9.00
CA LYS A 100 -12.35 18.17 10.12
C LYS A 100 -11.48 18.30 11.36
N MET A 101 -11.38 19.52 11.90
CA MET A 101 -10.60 19.77 13.11
C MET A 101 -11.26 19.08 14.30
N THR A 102 -10.66 17.99 14.76
CA THR A 102 -11.20 17.17 15.86
C THR A 102 -10.15 16.86 16.94
N LEU A 103 -8.87 17.03 16.63
CA LEU A 103 -7.77 16.79 17.55
C LEU A 103 -6.88 18.04 17.66
N PRO A 104 -6.41 18.41 18.87
CA PRO A 104 -5.43 19.47 19.03
C PRO A 104 -4.07 19.05 18.44
N VAL A 105 -3.09 19.96 18.40
CA VAL A 105 -1.71 19.62 18.00
C VAL A 105 -1.12 18.60 18.98
N PRO A 106 -0.42 17.56 18.51
CA PRO A 106 0.26 16.62 19.40
C PRO A 106 1.59 17.20 19.93
N SER A 107 1.50 18.19 20.82
CA SER A 107 2.65 18.94 21.36
C SER A 107 3.56 18.12 22.27
N ASP A 108 3.01 17.15 23.00
CA ASP A 108 3.70 16.47 24.11
C ASP A 108 4.05 15.00 23.81
N LEU A 109 4.06 14.62 22.52
CA LEU A 109 4.38 13.25 22.15
C LEU A 109 5.89 12.98 22.26
N PRO A 110 6.31 11.92 22.98
CA PRO A 110 7.69 11.48 22.97
C PRO A 110 8.13 11.15 21.54
N ILE A 111 9.25 11.73 21.12
CA ILE A 111 9.90 11.40 19.85
C ILE A 111 10.98 10.37 20.16
N ALA A 112 10.82 9.16 19.64
CA ALA A 112 11.74 8.06 19.86
C ALA A 112 12.92 8.10 18.87
N PHE A 113 12.64 8.02 17.57
CA PHE A 113 13.67 7.79 16.54
C PHE A 113 13.43 8.63 15.28
N LYS A 114 14.39 9.49 14.90
CA LYS A 114 14.36 10.29 13.66
C LYS A 114 13.06 11.09 13.44
N GLY A 115 12.46 11.62 14.51
CA GLY A 115 11.19 12.36 14.41
C GLY A 115 9.93 11.50 14.45
N LEU A 116 10.07 10.18 14.68
CA LEU A 116 8.94 9.26 14.85
C LEU A 116 8.59 9.08 16.33
N SER A 117 7.30 8.93 16.62
CA SER A 117 6.79 8.56 17.94
C SER A 117 6.30 7.12 17.94
N ILE A 118 6.32 6.49 19.11
CA ILE A 118 5.72 5.17 19.28
C ILE A 118 4.21 5.30 19.10
N LYS A 119 3.63 4.41 18.30
CA LYS A 119 2.20 4.43 17.94
C LYS A 119 1.30 4.34 19.16
N LYS A 120 1.70 3.57 20.17
CA LYS A 120 0.99 3.44 21.45
C LYS A 120 0.90 4.77 22.21
N ASP A 121 1.97 5.57 22.19
CA ASP A 121 2.00 6.88 22.86
C ASP A 121 1.07 7.85 22.14
N TYR A 122 1.08 7.83 20.80
CA TYR A 122 0.11 8.58 19.97
C TYR A 122 -1.34 8.17 20.28
N ASP A 123 -1.63 6.87 20.37
CA ASP A 123 -2.98 6.38 20.63
C ASP A 123 -3.47 6.76 22.04
N THR A 124 -2.57 6.71 23.02
CA THR A 124 -2.84 7.16 24.39
C THR A 124 -3.17 8.65 24.40
N TRP A 125 -2.30 9.49 23.83
CA TRP A 125 -2.52 10.92 23.68
C TRP A 125 -3.86 11.23 23.00
N LYS A 126 -4.16 10.56 21.88
CA LYS A 126 -5.39 10.75 21.12
C LYS A 126 -6.63 10.45 21.97
N SER A 127 -6.59 9.40 22.79
CA SER A 127 -7.72 9.02 23.66
C SER A 127 -7.98 10.02 24.79
N GLU A 128 -6.94 10.74 25.21
CA GLU A 128 -6.99 11.74 26.29
C GLU A 128 -7.20 13.17 25.78
N ALA A 129 -6.95 13.41 24.49
CA ALA A 129 -6.98 14.72 23.86
C ALA A 129 -8.35 15.40 24.00
N LYS A 130 -8.34 16.61 24.57
CA LYS A 130 -9.51 17.48 24.71
C LYS A 130 -9.23 18.81 24.02
N PRO A 131 -9.73 19.03 22.79
CA PRO A 131 -9.47 20.27 22.09
C PRO A 131 -10.19 21.44 22.75
N ASP A 132 -9.46 22.51 23.06
CA ASP A 132 -10.00 23.82 23.42
C ASP A 132 -9.71 24.81 22.29
N TRP A 133 -10.72 25.06 21.46
CA TRP A 133 -10.57 25.84 20.24
C TRP A 133 -10.69 27.35 20.49
N ASN A 134 -9.58 27.96 20.89
CA ASN A 134 -9.38 29.41 20.89
C ASN A 134 -8.50 29.86 19.71
N GLU A 135 -8.38 31.18 19.48
CA GLU A 135 -7.64 31.73 18.34
C GLU A 135 -6.17 31.25 18.28
N ASN A 136 -5.50 31.13 19.42
CA ASN A 136 -4.12 30.66 19.50
C ASN A 136 -4.01 29.19 19.11
N SER A 137 -4.86 28.33 19.70
CA SER A 137 -4.88 26.90 19.37
C SER A 137 -5.17 26.63 17.89
N ILE A 138 -6.00 27.46 17.25
CA ILE A 138 -6.31 27.37 15.81
C ILE A 138 -5.06 27.74 14.99
N LYS A 139 -4.37 28.82 15.36
CA LYS A 139 -3.12 29.22 14.71
C LYS A 139 -2.05 28.14 14.84
N GLU A 140 -1.90 27.56 16.03
CA GLU A 140 -0.98 26.44 16.27
C GLU A 140 -1.34 25.20 15.45
N TRP A 141 -2.63 24.84 15.41
CA TRP A 141 -3.15 23.74 14.60
C TRP A 141 -2.79 23.91 13.13
N LEU A 142 -3.01 25.10 12.58
CA LEU A 142 -2.71 25.40 11.18
C LEU A 142 -1.21 25.42 10.91
N LYS A 143 -0.43 26.00 11.83
CA LYS A 143 1.03 25.98 11.74
C LYS A 143 1.54 24.54 11.74
N TYR A 144 1.03 23.67 12.60
CA TYR A 144 1.40 22.26 12.64
C TYR A 144 0.96 21.52 11.37
N PHE A 145 -0.29 21.71 10.94
CA PHE A 145 -0.84 21.13 9.71
C PHE A 145 0.03 21.47 8.49
N SER A 146 0.43 22.73 8.36
CA SER A 146 1.32 23.19 7.27
C SER A 146 2.81 22.90 7.49
N GLN A 147 3.18 22.22 8.58
CA GLN A 147 4.56 22.02 9.06
C GLN A 147 5.37 23.33 9.07
N ASN A 148 4.81 24.37 9.67
CA ASN A 148 5.32 25.72 9.83
C ASN A 148 5.39 26.56 8.55
N LYS A 149 4.69 26.18 7.47
CA LYS A 149 4.67 26.96 6.24
C LYS A 149 3.66 28.10 6.22
N PHE A 150 2.69 28.22 7.14
CA PHE A 150 1.80 29.39 7.17
C PHE A 150 2.47 30.62 7.80
N SER A 151 2.23 31.80 7.23
CA SER A 151 2.74 33.10 7.69
C SER A 151 2.06 33.59 8.99
N GLY A 152 0.96 32.95 9.39
CA GLY A 152 0.14 33.37 10.53
C GLY A 152 -0.79 34.55 10.24
N THR A 153 -0.78 35.10 9.03
CA THR A 153 -1.72 36.15 8.59
C THR A 153 -3.00 35.54 8.03
N THR A 154 -4.13 36.16 8.36
CA THR A 154 -5.46 35.74 7.91
C THR A 154 -6.27 36.90 7.40
N ASP A 155 -6.98 36.67 6.31
CA ASP A 155 -7.96 37.63 5.81
C ASP A 155 -9.33 36.95 5.66
N ALA A 156 -10.39 37.65 6.04
CA ALA A 156 -11.75 37.18 5.82
C ALA A 156 -12.10 37.28 4.33
N VAL A 157 -12.51 36.17 3.72
CA VAL A 157 -12.94 36.12 2.30
C VAL A 157 -14.39 36.60 2.15
N GLN A 158 -14.98 37.12 3.22
CA GLN A 158 -16.40 37.45 3.30
C GLN A 158 -16.84 38.58 2.36
N LYS A 159 -15.89 39.41 1.88
CA LYS A 159 -16.17 40.42 0.84
C LYS A 159 -16.55 39.78 -0.50
N ASP A 160 -16.08 38.55 -0.73
CA ASP A 160 -16.23 37.83 -2.00
C ASP A 160 -17.23 36.65 -1.89
N ILE A 161 -17.77 36.37 -0.70
CA ILE A 161 -18.66 35.23 -0.43
C ILE A 161 -19.91 35.67 0.37
N PRO A 162 -21.13 35.50 -0.17
CA PRO A 162 -22.37 35.88 0.52
C PRO A 162 -22.60 35.13 1.85
N LYS A 163 -22.41 35.84 2.96
CA LYS A 163 -22.98 35.77 4.34
C LYS A 163 -23.45 34.47 5.03
N LYS A 164 -23.28 33.24 4.51
CA LYS A 164 -23.71 32.02 5.24
C LYS A 164 -22.67 31.33 6.10
N ASN A 165 -21.37 31.39 5.78
CA ASN A 165 -20.31 30.72 6.53
C ASN A 165 -19.18 31.69 6.85
N LYS A 166 -18.56 31.59 8.03
CA LYS A 166 -17.34 32.35 8.34
C LYS A 166 -16.14 31.62 7.74
N ILE A 167 -15.51 32.25 6.74
CA ILE A 167 -14.38 31.68 5.99
C ILE A 167 -13.17 32.59 6.15
N LEU A 168 -12.09 32.04 6.71
CA LEU A 168 -10.81 32.70 6.87
C LEU A 168 -9.79 32.07 5.92
N ARG A 169 -9.16 32.90 5.10
CA ARG A 169 -8.04 32.48 4.24
C ARG A 169 -6.75 32.59 5.01
N TYR A 170 -5.90 31.57 4.91
CA TYR A 170 -4.55 31.56 5.47
C TYR A 170 -3.53 31.63 4.34
N HIS A 171 -2.47 32.41 4.58
CA HIS A 171 -1.38 32.59 3.63
C HIS A 171 -0.15 31.78 4.04
N TYR A 172 0.55 31.25 3.04
CA TYR A 172 1.84 30.60 3.25
C TYR A 172 2.97 31.65 3.36
N ALA A 173 3.94 31.40 4.22
CA ALA A 173 5.10 32.25 4.51
C ALA A 173 6.11 32.30 3.35
N ASP A 174 6.28 31.17 2.65
CA ASP A 174 7.16 31.06 1.49
C ASP A 174 6.32 30.87 0.21
N LYS A 175 6.39 31.85 -0.70
CA LYS A 175 5.87 31.75 -2.08
C LYS A 175 6.91 31.09 -3.01
N THR A 176 7.58 30.04 -2.58
CA THR A 176 8.58 29.35 -3.41
C THR A 176 7.89 28.59 -4.55
N GLU A 177 8.50 28.63 -5.75
CA GLU A 177 7.86 28.83 -7.07
C GLU A 177 7.14 27.66 -7.76
N ASP A 178 6.82 26.52 -7.12
CA ASP A 178 6.45 25.33 -7.90
C ASP A 178 4.99 24.83 -7.78
N ILE A 179 4.26 25.17 -6.72
CA ILE A 179 2.85 24.76 -6.51
C ILE A 179 2.15 25.89 -5.75
N TYR A 180 0.96 26.31 -6.20
CA TYR A 180 0.17 27.30 -5.47
C TYR A 180 -0.77 26.60 -4.49
N ASP A 181 -0.49 26.79 -3.21
CA ASP A 181 -1.29 26.25 -2.11
C ASP A 181 -2.15 27.35 -1.48
N SER A 182 -3.42 27.05 -1.24
CA SER A 182 -4.33 27.94 -0.51
C SER A 182 -5.18 27.14 0.47
N ALA A 183 -5.31 27.66 1.70
CA ALA A 183 -6.02 26.99 2.77
C ALA A 183 -7.07 27.90 3.39
N TYR A 184 -8.26 27.35 3.58
CA TYR A 184 -9.43 28.07 4.06
C TYR A 184 -10.01 27.35 5.27
N LEU A 185 -10.01 28.04 6.41
CA LEU A 185 -10.70 27.58 7.60
C LEU A 185 -12.17 28.00 7.49
N VAL A 186 -13.06 27.03 7.61
CA VAL A 186 -14.50 27.23 7.57
C VAL A 186 -15.09 26.85 8.92
N GLU A 187 -15.80 27.78 9.52
CA GLU A 187 -16.62 27.52 10.70
C GLU A 187 -18.07 27.26 10.27
N CYS A 188 -18.62 26.13 10.71
CA CYS A 188 -19.99 25.75 10.39
C CYS A 188 -20.97 26.64 11.15
N THR A 189 -21.85 27.33 10.44
CA THR A 189 -22.85 28.22 11.05
C THR A 189 -24.02 27.47 11.67
N ASP A 190 -24.44 26.36 11.06
CA ASP A 190 -25.52 25.52 11.58
C ASP A 190 -25.07 24.63 12.76
N ARG A 191 -23.77 24.41 12.91
CA ARG A 191 -23.16 23.61 13.99
C ARG A 191 -21.96 24.35 14.58
N PRO A 192 -22.22 25.35 15.45
CA PRO A 192 -21.16 26.13 16.09
C PRO A 192 -20.13 25.23 16.77
N GLY A 193 -18.85 25.52 16.54
CA GLY A 193 -17.73 24.72 17.05
C GLY A 193 -17.20 23.66 16.07
N GLU A 194 -17.96 23.26 15.05
CA GLU A 194 -17.41 22.45 13.96
C GLU A 194 -16.61 23.30 12.99
N ARG A 195 -15.38 22.85 12.71
CA ARG A 195 -14.45 23.54 11.82
C ARG A 195 -13.86 22.59 10.80
N PHE A 196 -13.75 23.07 9.57
CA PHE A 196 -13.14 22.35 8.46
C PHE A 196 -12.00 23.17 7.89
N LEU A 197 -10.88 22.51 7.61
CA LEU A 197 -9.86 23.06 6.75
C LEU A 197 -10.09 22.54 5.33
N ILE A 198 -10.19 23.46 4.38
CA ILE A 198 -10.25 23.14 2.95
C ILE A 198 -8.95 23.66 2.31
N ALA A 199 -8.13 22.75 1.81
CA ALA A 199 -6.87 23.06 1.14
C ALA A 199 -7.00 22.80 -0.37
N TYR A 200 -6.48 23.72 -1.16
CA TYR A 200 -6.37 23.62 -2.61
C TYR A 200 -4.90 23.71 -3.00
N GLU A 201 -4.44 22.73 -3.75
CA GLU A 201 -3.06 22.64 -4.27
C GLU A 201 -3.15 22.67 -5.80
N LEU A 202 -2.71 23.75 -6.43
CA LEU A 202 -2.74 23.91 -7.89
C LEU A 202 -1.46 23.40 -8.55
N ALA A 203 -1.60 22.72 -9.68
CA ALA A 203 -0.44 22.23 -10.44
C ALA A 203 0.45 23.39 -10.95
N ARG A 204 1.75 23.13 -11.10
CA ARG A 204 2.79 24.12 -11.44
C ARG A 204 2.47 25.03 -12.63
N ASP A 205 1.92 24.44 -13.69
CA ASP A 205 1.77 25.11 -14.98
C ASP A 205 0.37 25.69 -15.22
N VAL A 206 -0.43 25.88 -14.15
CA VAL A 206 -1.76 26.47 -14.29
C VAL A 206 -1.75 27.99 -14.17
N ASP A 207 -2.75 28.63 -14.79
CA ASP A 207 -3.07 30.04 -14.57
C ASP A 207 -3.75 30.19 -13.20
N VAL A 208 -2.97 30.68 -12.22
CA VAL A 208 -3.40 30.83 -10.82
C VAL A 208 -4.54 31.82 -10.68
N GLU A 209 -4.49 32.95 -11.39
CA GLU A 209 -5.53 33.99 -11.29
C GLU A 209 -6.89 33.48 -11.80
N LYS A 210 -6.88 32.76 -12.93
CA LYS A 210 -8.10 32.10 -13.43
C LYS A 210 -8.58 30.99 -12.50
N SER A 211 -7.65 30.23 -11.91
CA SER A 211 -7.96 29.12 -11.00
C SER A 211 -8.52 29.59 -9.66
N GLU A 212 -8.11 30.77 -9.16
CA GLU A 212 -8.65 31.40 -7.95
C GLU A 212 -10.17 31.62 -8.07
N LYS A 213 -10.67 31.95 -9.27
CA LYS A 213 -12.12 32.08 -9.51
C LYS A 213 -12.85 30.75 -9.29
N ALA A 214 -12.22 29.62 -9.62
CA ALA A 214 -12.80 28.30 -9.37
C ALA A 214 -12.77 27.95 -7.88
N ILE A 215 -11.70 28.30 -7.16
CA ILE A 215 -11.60 28.15 -5.70
C ILE A 215 -12.69 28.96 -5.00
N LEU A 216 -12.88 30.23 -5.36
CA LEU A 216 -13.94 31.08 -4.81
C LEU A 216 -15.33 30.50 -5.13
N SER A 217 -15.56 30.01 -6.35
CA SER A 217 -16.83 29.35 -6.70
C SER A 217 -17.09 28.08 -5.88
N SER A 218 -16.03 27.33 -5.58
CA SER A 218 -16.08 26.17 -4.69
C SER A 218 -16.49 26.58 -3.27
N LEU A 219 -15.82 27.57 -2.68
CA LEU A 219 -16.12 28.08 -1.34
C LEU A 219 -17.52 28.71 -1.24
N GLN A 220 -17.97 29.41 -2.28
CA GLN A 220 -19.32 30.00 -2.34
C GLN A 220 -20.44 28.96 -2.35
N SER A 221 -20.18 27.78 -2.91
CA SER A 221 -21.16 26.67 -2.93
C SER A 221 -21.24 25.89 -1.61
N LEU A 222 -20.34 26.19 -0.68
CA LEU A 222 -20.21 25.44 0.57
C LEU A 222 -21.49 25.58 1.40
N SER A 223 -22.10 24.44 1.71
CA SER A 223 -23.29 24.39 2.55
C SER A 223 -23.20 23.24 3.54
N PHE A 224 -23.80 23.48 4.71
CA PHE A 224 -23.89 22.51 5.78
C PHE A 224 -25.33 22.01 5.91
N PHE A 225 -25.47 20.78 6.37
CA PHE A 225 -26.75 20.14 6.68
C PHE A 225 -26.53 19.05 7.73
N PRO A 226 -27.53 18.62 8.51
CA PRO A 226 -27.36 17.59 9.53
C PRO A 226 -26.67 16.32 8.97
N PRO A 227 -25.59 15.83 9.60
CA PRO A 227 -24.91 14.62 9.15
C PRO A 227 -25.86 13.42 9.08
N LYS A 228 -25.71 12.62 8.03
CA LYS A 228 -26.49 11.39 7.82
C LYS A 228 -25.59 10.17 8.00
N LYS A 229 -26.19 9.00 8.23
CA LYS A 229 -25.43 7.75 8.22
C LYS A 229 -24.72 7.61 6.86
N ALA A 230 -23.42 7.34 6.89
CA ALA A 230 -22.66 7.09 5.66
C ALA A 230 -23.31 5.92 4.90
N GLU A 231 -23.40 6.06 3.57
CA GLU A 231 -23.74 4.91 2.73
C GLU A 231 -22.69 3.83 2.92
N ASP A 232 -23.14 2.60 3.15
CA ASP A 232 -22.23 1.48 3.20
C ASP A 232 -21.74 1.18 1.78
N LYS A 233 -20.45 1.37 1.58
CA LYS A 233 -19.75 1.12 0.30
C LYS A 233 -19.31 -0.33 0.15
N GLN A 234 -19.80 -1.21 1.03
CA GLN A 234 -19.54 -2.63 0.94
C GLN A 234 -20.20 -3.19 -0.31
N SER A 235 -19.39 -3.75 -1.19
CA SER A 235 -19.82 -4.57 -2.31
C SER A 235 -19.98 -6.01 -1.85
N THR A 236 -20.99 -6.71 -2.38
CA THR A 236 -21.28 -8.11 -2.06
C THR A 236 -21.14 -8.98 -3.30
N SER A 237 -19.91 -9.26 -3.72
CA SER A 237 -19.66 -10.23 -4.80
C SER A 237 -19.73 -11.68 -4.32
N ILE A 238 -19.34 -11.97 -3.06
CA ILE A 238 -19.38 -13.30 -2.42
C ILE A 238 -19.67 -13.10 -0.92
N LYS A 239 -20.53 -13.94 -0.31
CA LYS A 239 -20.74 -13.94 1.15
C LYS A 239 -19.43 -14.30 1.86
N THR A 240 -18.84 -13.32 2.54
CA THR A 240 -17.68 -13.51 3.41
C THR A 240 -18.14 -13.41 4.86
N THR A 241 -17.69 -14.35 5.69
CA THR A 241 -18.05 -14.37 7.11
C THR A 241 -16.84 -13.87 7.88
N LEU A 242 -16.99 -12.80 8.67
CA LEU A 242 -15.92 -12.35 9.55
C LEU A 242 -15.45 -13.51 10.44
N LYS A 243 -14.13 -13.71 10.52
CA LYS A 243 -13.53 -14.68 11.45
C LYS A 243 -13.95 -14.31 12.88
N LYS A 244 -14.57 -15.26 13.58
CA LYS A 244 -15.06 -15.08 14.97
C LYS A 244 -13.92 -14.87 15.98
N ASP A 245 -12.70 -15.30 15.65
CA ASP A 245 -11.55 -15.31 16.57
C ASP A 245 -10.49 -14.22 16.25
N ALA A 246 -10.90 -13.12 15.61
CA ALA A 246 -10.00 -12.01 15.31
C ALA A 246 -9.57 -11.25 16.58
N SER A 247 -8.30 -10.85 16.67
CA SER A 247 -7.84 -9.99 17.77
C SER A 247 -8.46 -8.58 17.68
N PRO A 248 -8.55 -7.84 18.80
CA PRO A 248 -9.01 -6.44 18.78
C PRO A 248 -8.19 -5.56 17.81
N GLU A 249 -6.87 -5.77 17.72
CA GLU A 249 -6.02 -5.03 16.77
C GLU A 249 -6.39 -5.35 15.32
N PHE A 250 -6.66 -6.62 15.01
CA PHE A 250 -7.09 -7.02 13.67
C PHE A 250 -8.44 -6.38 13.32
N ALA A 251 -9.40 -6.37 14.24
CA ALA A 251 -10.70 -5.71 14.04
C ALA A 251 -10.53 -4.19 13.80
N ALA A 252 -9.75 -3.52 14.65
CA ALA A 252 -9.46 -2.09 14.52
C ALA A 252 -8.76 -1.76 13.18
N SER A 253 -7.85 -2.62 12.72
CA SER A 253 -7.20 -2.45 11.42
C SER A 253 -8.20 -2.48 10.25
N ARG A 254 -9.21 -3.36 10.31
CA ARG A 254 -10.27 -3.43 9.29
C ARG A 254 -11.13 -2.17 9.27
N GLU A 255 -11.56 -1.74 10.45
CA GLU A 255 -12.39 -0.54 10.59
C GLU A 255 -11.65 0.71 10.08
N SER A 256 -10.35 0.84 10.36
CA SER A 256 -9.52 1.93 9.86
C SER A 256 -9.51 1.98 8.33
N VAL A 257 -9.34 0.83 7.67
CA VAL A 257 -9.34 0.74 6.20
C VAL A 257 -10.72 1.08 5.62
N ILE A 258 -11.80 0.60 6.23
CA ILE A 258 -13.18 0.90 5.80
C ILE A 258 -13.48 2.41 5.99
N LYS A 259 -13.05 3.00 7.09
CA LYS A 259 -13.19 4.45 7.34
C LYS A 259 -12.46 5.26 6.26
N SER A 260 -11.30 4.79 5.76
CA SER A 260 -10.51 5.51 4.75
C SER A 260 -11.20 5.71 3.40
N ILE A 261 -12.22 4.91 3.10
CA ILE A 261 -12.94 4.92 1.81
C ILE A 261 -14.39 5.43 1.91
N LYS A 262 -14.91 5.61 3.13
CA LYS A 262 -16.33 5.95 3.40
C LYS A 262 -16.83 7.16 2.60
N ASN A 263 -15.98 8.17 2.39
CA ASN A 263 -16.35 9.42 1.72
C ASN A 263 -15.90 9.51 0.24
N LEU A 264 -15.23 8.47 -0.29
CA LEU A 264 -14.70 8.50 -1.65
C LEU A 264 -15.75 8.03 -2.67
N LYS A 265 -16.33 8.95 -3.43
CA LYS A 265 -17.32 8.60 -4.47
C LYS A 265 -16.69 7.74 -5.55
N GLY A 266 -17.43 6.70 -5.98
CA GLY A 266 -16.96 5.73 -6.98
C GLY A 266 -16.05 4.63 -6.40
N TRP A 267 -15.65 4.73 -5.12
CA TRP A 267 -14.92 3.67 -4.44
C TRP A 267 -15.88 2.75 -3.69
N GLU A 268 -15.61 1.45 -3.78
CA GLU A 268 -16.27 0.39 -3.05
C GLU A 268 -15.22 -0.43 -2.29
N TYR A 269 -15.67 -1.32 -1.40
CA TYR A 269 -14.80 -2.34 -0.83
C TYR A 269 -15.44 -3.70 -0.71
N ILE A 270 -14.59 -4.72 -0.68
CA ILE A 270 -14.98 -6.09 -0.41
C ILE A 270 -14.16 -6.59 0.78
N PRO A 271 -14.81 -6.89 1.91
CA PRO A 271 -14.18 -7.62 2.99
C PRO A 271 -14.09 -9.11 2.63
N THR A 272 -12.96 -9.73 2.97
CA THR A 272 -12.79 -11.17 3.01
C THR A 272 -12.26 -11.59 4.38
N ASP A 273 -12.00 -12.88 4.57
CA ASP A 273 -11.47 -13.45 5.80
C ASP A 273 -10.12 -12.83 6.18
N ASN A 274 -9.26 -12.60 5.19
CA ASN A 274 -7.91 -12.09 5.41
C ASN A 274 -7.65 -10.72 4.77
N PHE A 275 -8.51 -10.23 3.88
CA PHE A 275 -8.29 -8.99 3.13
C PHE A 275 -9.42 -7.96 3.31
N ILE A 276 -9.08 -6.68 3.09
CA ILE A 276 -10.00 -5.64 2.60
C ILE A 276 -9.50 -5.19 1.22
N ILE A 277 -10.32 -5.41 0.19
CA ILE A 277 -10.04 -4.95 -1.17
C ILE A 277 -10.83 -3.66 -1.40
N GLY A 278 -10.16 -2.52 -1.40
CA GLY A 278 -10.76 -1.22 -1.77
C GLY A 278 -10.49 -0.92 -3.23
N TYR A 279 -11.52 -0.55 -3.98
CA TYR A 279 -11.37 -0.37 -5.43
C TYR A 279 -12.33 0.67 -6.00
N ASN A 280 -11.96 1.28 -7.11
CA ASN A 280 -12.86 2.07 -7.96
C ASN A 280 -12.89 1.58 -9.41
N VAL A 281 -12.18 0.48 -9.72
CA VAL A 281 -12.23 -0.15 -11.04
C VAL A 281 -13.65 -0.59 -11.38
N LYS A 282 -14.11 -0.29 -12.59
CA LYS A 282 -15.49 -0.57 -13.04
C LYS A 282 -15.68 -2.03 -13.45
N ASN A 283 -14.61 -2.71 -13.83
CA ASN A 283 -14.67 -4.11 -14.24
C ASN A 283 -14.89 -5.03 -13.02
N LYS A 284 -16.16 -5.29 -12.70
CA LYS A 284 -16.55 -6.15 -11.58
C LYS A 284 -16.02 -7.59 -11.69
N LYS A 285 -15.80 -8.11 -12.92
CA LYS A 285 -15.24 -9.46 -13.11
C LYS A 285 -13.81 -9.54 -12.58
N THR A 286 -12.97 -8.55 -12.89
CA THR A 286 -11.60 -8.45 -12.38
C THR A 286 -11.58 -8.47 -10.85
N ILE A 287 -12.49 -7.74 -10.22
CA ILE A 287 -12.57 -7.66 -8.76
C ILE A 287 -13.07 -8.97 -8.12
N SER A 288 -14.09 -9.61 -8.69
CA SER A 288 -14.55 -10.92 -8.20
C SER A 288 -13.47 -12.00 -8.32
N GLU A 289 -12.69 -11.99 -9.41
CA GLU A 289 -11.54 -12.89 -9.59
C GLU A 289 -10.46 -12.61 -8.54
N LEU A 290 -10.06 -11.33 -8.36
CA LEU A 290 -9.11 -10.92 -7.32
C LEU A 290 -9.56 -11.36 -5.92
N GLN A 291 -10.84 -11.17 -5.58
CA GLN A 291 -11.39 -11.57 -4.28
C GLN A 291 -11.17 -13.06 -3.99
N SER A 292 -11.56 -13.93 -4.92
CA SER A 292 -11.38 -15.38 -4.77
C SER A 292 -9.89 -15.75 -4.75
N ASN A 293 -9.13 -15.18 -5.66
CA ASN A 293 -7.80 -15.63 -5.96
C ASN A 293 -6.77 -15.20 -4.91
N LEU A 294 -6.93 -14.02 -4.29
CA LEU A 294 -6.09 -13.60 -3.16
C LEU A 294 -6.26 -14.51 -1.93
N GLU A 295 -7.48 -14.98 -1.66
CA GLU A 295 -7.70 -15.94 -0.57
C GLU A 295 -7.12 -17.33 -0.88
N LYS A 296 -7.27 -17.79 -2.13
CA LYS A 296 -6.67 -19.05 -2.59
C LYS A 296 -5.14 -19.00 -2.56
N SER A 297 -4.54 -17.90 -3.00
CA SER A 297 -3.09 -17.71 -2.97
C SER A 297 -2.57 -17.68 -1.55
N ARG A 298 -3.20 -16.92 -0.65
CA ARG A 298 -2.87 -16.93 0.78
C ARG A 298 -2.96 -18.33 1.39
N SER A 299 -4.00 -19.09 1.06
CA SER A 299 -4.15 -20.48 1.49
C SER A 299 -3.00 -21.36 1.01
N ALA A 300 -2.56 -21.19 -0.24
CA ALA A 300 -1.37 -21.86 -0.76
C ALA A 300 -0.11 -21.44 0.01
N PHE A 301 0.14 -20.14 0.21
CA PHE A 301 1.33 -19.63 0.91
C PHE A 301 1.43 -20.18 2.34
N THR A 302 0.29 -20.27 3.03
CA THR A 302 0.20 -20.77 4.41
C THR A 302 0.63 -22.23 4.52
N LYS A 303 0.49 -23.03 3.46
CA LYS A 303 0.96 -24.43 3.47
C LYS A 303 2.48 -24.52 3.46
N PHE A 304 3.17 -23.57 2.84
CA PHE A 304 4.64 -23.52 2.81
C PHE A 304 5.18 -22.89 4.09
N TYR A 305 4.65 -21.72 4.45
CA TYR A 305 5.15 -20.87 5.54
C TYR A 305 4.01 -20.56 6.50
N PRO A 306 3.62 -21.48 7.39
CA PRO A 306 2.45 -21.31 8.25
C PRO A 306 2.66 -20.18 9.26
N LEU A 307 1.60 -19.43 9.53
CA LEU A 307 1.60 -18.42 10.59
C LEU A 307 1.99 -19.05 11.93
N LYS A 308 3.09 -18.59 12.53
CA LYS A 308 3.49 -18.98 13.89
C LYS A 308 2.87 -18.07 14.97
N ASN A 309 2.42 -16.88 14.57
CA ASN A 309 1.78 -15.89 15.44
C ASN A 309 0.41 -15.47 14.86
N PRO A 310 -0.57 -15.10 15.71
CA PRO A 310 -1.83 -14.51 15.25
C PRO A 310 -1.60 -13.21 14.45
N LEU A 311 -2.44 -12.99 13.44
CA LEU A 311 -2.42 -11.74 12.67
C LEU A 311 -2.94 -10.59 13.52
N LYS A 312 -2.24 -9.46 13.47
CA LYS A 312 -2.62 -8.21 14.14
C LYS A 312 -3.25 -7.18 13.20
N ALA A 313 -3.14 -7.40 11.89
CA ALA A 313 -3.65 -6.50 10.87
C ALA A 313 -4.25 -7.27 9.69
N VAL A 314 -5.27 -6.67 9.08
CA VAL A 314 -5.85 -7.16 7.83
C VAL A 314 -4.93 -6.85 6.66
N SER A 315 -4.87 -7.75 5.68
CA SER A 315 -4.23 -7.47 4.40
C SER A 315 -5.05 -6.44 3.62
N VAL A 316 -4.41 -5.38 3.12
CA VAL A 316 -5.09 -4.33 2.35
C VAL A 316 -4.66 -4.41 0.89
N CYS A 317 -5.63 -4.39 -0.02
CA CYS A 317 -5.42 -4.30 -1.45
C CYS A 317 -6.19 -3.10 -2.02
N LYS A 318 -5.53 -2.22 -2.77
CA LYS A 318 -6.11 -1.07 -3.46
C LYS A 318 -6.01 -1.29 -4.97
N VAL A 319 -7.14 -1.26 -5.67
CA VAL A 319 -7.21 -1.49 -7.13
C VAL A 319 -7.78 -0.26 -7.82
N PHE A 320 -6.98 0.35 -8.69
CA PHE A 320 -7.31 1.62 -9.33
C PHE A 320 -7.97 1.44 -10.70
N GLU A 321 -8.86 2.36 -11.08
CA GLU A 321 -9.49 2.39 -12.40
C GLU A 321 -8.53 2.92 -13.47
N THR A 322 -7.68 3.90 -13.13
CA THR A 322 -6.72 4.50 -14.09
C THR A 322 -5.28 4.47 -13.60
N ARG A 323 -4.33 4.56 -14.55
CA ARG A 323 -2.89 4.60 -14.25
C ARG A 323 -2.52 5.87 -13.48
N GLU A 324 -3.15 6.98 -13.81
CA GLU A 324 -2.92 8.28 -13.21
C GLU A 324 -3.31 8.27 -11.72
N GLU A 325 -4.41 7.61 -11.37
CA GLU A 325 -4.81 7.42 -9.97
C GLU A 325 -3.79 6.59 -9.19
N TYR A 326 -3.29 5.50 -9.80
CA TYR A 326 -2.23 4.67 -9.20
C TYR A 326 -0.95 5.48 -8.95
N VAL A 327 -0.46 6.19 -9.98
CA VAL A 327 0.77 7.00 -9.89
C VAL A 327 0.64 8.11 -8.85
N ALA A 328 -0.54 8.73 -8.72
CA ALA A 328 -0.80 9.72 -7.69
C ALA A 328 -0.87 9.11 -6.27
N TYR A 329 -1.06 7.79 -6.14
CA TYR A 329 -1.18 7.11 -4.86
C TYR A 329 0.15 6.54 -4.34
N VAL A 330 0.96 5.98 -5.24
CA VAL A 330 2.23 5.35 -4.87
C VAL A 330 3.38 6.37 -4.78
N PRO A 331 4.45 6.07 -4.03
CA PRO A 331 5.66 6.90 -4.05
C PRO A 331 6.21 7.06 -5.47
N GLU A 332 6.74 8.24 -5.80
CA GLU A 332 7.22 8.59 -7.14
C GLU A 332 8.22 7.57 -7.70
N GLN A 333 9.15 7.08 -6.87
CA GLN A 333 10.15 6.09 -7.25
C GLN A 333 9.57 4.70 -7.59
N MET A 334 8.30 4.47 -7.27
CA MET A 334 7.53 3.26 -7.57
C MET A 334 6.50 3.49 -8.68
N SER A 335 6.38 4.72 -9.21
CA SER A 335 5.39 5.08 -10.24
C SER A 335 5.53 4.33 -11.55
N TRP A 336 6.63 3.61 -11.80
CA TRP A 336 6.85 2.77 -12.98
C TRP A 336 6.29 1.35 -12.84
N THR A 337 5.98 0.91 -11.62
CA THR A 337 5.49 -0.45 -11.33
C THR A 337 4.03 -0.63 -11.74
N SER A 338 3.60 -1.86 -12.05
CA SER A 338 2.17 -2.17 -12.34
C SER A 338 1.39 -2.65 -11.12
N GLY A 339 2.09 -2.97 -10.04
CA GLY A 339 1.57 -3.17 -8.70
C GLY A 339 2.75 -3.13 -7.74
N VAL A 340 2.49 -2.87 -6.45
CA VAL A 340 3.52 -2.80 -5.44
C VAL A 340 2.97 -3.07 -4.04
N TRP A 341 3.62 -3.96 -3.31
CA TRP A 341 3.52 -4.06 -1.85
C TRP A 341 4.38 -2.99 -1.18
N MET A 342 3.74 -2.13 -0.38
CA MET A 342 4.41 -1.05 0.34
C MET A 342 4.44 -1.39 1.85
N PRO A 343 5.49 -2.06 2.36
CA PRO A 343 5.53 -2.57 3.74
C PRO A 343 5.34 -1.47 4.79
N MET A 344 5.93 -0.29 4.57
CA MET A 344 5.76 0.85 5.48
C MET A 344 4.31 1.38 5.53
N LYS A 345 3.56 1.26 4.42
CA LYS A 345 2.14 1.62 4.36
C LYS A 345 1.22 0.47 4.74
N ARG A 346 1.75 -0.76 4.80
CA ARG A 346 1.01 -2.01 4.98
C ARG A 346 -0.10 -2.21 3.93
N GLU A 347 0.15 -1.76 2.70
CA GLU A 347 -0.82 -1.81 1.60
C GLU A 347 -0.21 -2.38 0.31
N LEU A 348 -1.00 -3.19 -0.38
CA LEU A 348 -0.77 -3.56 -1.78
C LEU A 348 -1.58 -2.62 -2.68
N ALA A 349 -0.93 -1.95 -3.63
CA ALA A 349 -1.57 -1.16 -4.68
C ALA A 349 -1.43 -1.83 -6.05
N ILE A 350 -2.49 -1.87 -6.84
CA ILE A 350 -2.51 -2.48 -8.18
C ILE A 350 -2.98 -1.45 -9.20
N SER A 351 -2.15 -1.21 -10.21
CA SER A 351 -2.49 -0.37 -11.36
C SER A 351 -3.36 -1.13 -12.34
N PRO A 352 -4.30 -0.47 -13.03
CA PRO A 352 -4.89 -1.06 -14.22
C PRO A 352 -3.81 -1.28 -15.28
N LEU A 353 -4.01 -2.34 -16.06
CA LEU A 353 -3.19 -2.68 -17.22
C LEU A 353 -4.05 -2.64 -18.47
N ASN A 354 -3.54 -2.00 -19.50
CA ASN A 354 -4.16 -1.94 -20.83
C ASN A 354 -3.17 -2.49 -21.86
N TRP A 355 -2.80 -3.76 -21.69
CA TRP A 355 -1.88 -4.47 -22.60
C TRP A 355 -2.53 -5.72 -23.17
N GLY A 356 -2.40 -5.91 -24.49
CA GLY A 356 -2.99 -7.04 -25.19
C GLY A 356 -4.51 -6.99 -25.14
N THR A 357 -5.15 -8.15 -25.07
CA THR A 357 -6.60 -8.25 -24.91
C THR A 357 -7.00 -7.95 -23.46
N GLN A 358 -8.30 -7.70 -23.24
CA GLN A 358 -8.84 -7.52 -21.89
C GLN A 358 -8.61 -8.77 -21.01
N ALA A 359 -8.53 -9.96 -21.61
CA ALA A 359 -8.22 -11.19 -20.89
C ALA A 359 -6.74 -11.24 -20.47
N ASP A 360 -5.83 -10.84 -21.35
CA ASP A 360 -4.39 -10.79 -21.06
C ASP A 360 -4.10 -9.79 -19.94
N SER A 361 -4.66 -8.58 -20.05
CA SER A 361 -4.55 -7.55 -19.01
C SER A 361 -5.05 -8.03 -17.65
N ARG A 362 -6.16 -8.77 -17.62
CA ARG A 362 -6.67 -9.37 -16.37
C ARG A 362 -5.74 -10.44 -15.82
N LYS A 363 -5.24 -11.36 -16.67
CA LYS A 363 -4.31 -12.41 -16.23
C LYS A 363 -3.07 -11.78 -15.60
N VAL A 364 -2.44 -10.83 -16.27
CA VAL A 364 -1.23 -10.17 -15.75
C VAL A 364 -1.52 -9.45 -14.43
N MET A 365 -2.68 -8.80 -14.30
CA MET A 365 -3.07 -8.16 -13.03
C MET A 365 -3.21 -9.17 -11.89
N ILE A 366 -3.77 -10.35 -12.17
CA ILE A 366 -3.89 -11.45 -11.20
C ILE A 366 -2.51 -12.00 -10.83
N ASP A 367 -1.62 -12.21 -11.80
CA ASP A 367 -0.25 -12.68 -11.57
C ASP A 367 0.52 -11.70 -10.67
N ILE A 368 0.43 -10.39 -10.95
CA ILE A 368 0.97 -9.32 -10.09
C ILE A 368 0.37 -9.38 -8.68
N ALA A 369 -0.95 -9.59 -8.56
CA ALA A 369 -1.60 -9.69 -7.27
C ALA A 369 -1.09 -10.89 -6.45
N TYR A 370 -0.67 -11.97 -7.10
CA TYR A 370 -0.04 -13.11 -6.43
C TYR A 370 1.39 -12.81 -5.99
N HIS A 371 2.19 -12.22 -6.89
CA HIS A 371 3.56 -11.82 -6.60
C HIS A 371 3.61 -10.89 -5.38
N GLU A 372 2.88 -9.77 -5.45
CA GLU A 372 2.83 -8.78 -4.38
C GLU A 372 2.06 -9.28 -3.14
N GLY A 373 1.04 -10.12 -3.37
CA GLY A 373 0.30 -10.79 -2.30
C GLY A 373 1.19 -11.72 -1.48
N PHE A 374 2.19 -12.36 -2.09
CA PHE A 374 3.19 -13.15 -1.36
C PHE A 374 4.06 -12.25 -0.47
N HIS A 375 4.59 -11.13 -0.99
CA HIS A 375 5.37 -10.18 -0.18
C HIS A 375 4.58 -9.69 1.04
N GLN A 376 3.30 -9.34 0.83
CA GLN A 376 2.41 -8.95 1.92
C GLN A 376 2.18 -10.10 2.91
N TYR A 377 1.94 -11.32 2.42
CA TYR A 377 1.74 -12.48 3.27
C TYR A 377 2.96 -12.77 4.14
N ILE A 378 4.14 -12.89 3.51
CA ILE A 378 5.36 -13.27 4.20
C ILE A 378 5.80 -12.18 5.17
N PHE A 379 5.54 -10.90 4.87
CA PHE A 379 5.75 -9.80 5.82
C PHE A 379 5.02 -10.05 7.15
N TYR A 380 3.73 -10.41 7.11
CA TYR A 380 3.00 -10.73 8.34
C TYR A 380 3.37 -12.09 8.93
N ALA A 381 3.59 -13.11 8.09
CA ALA A 381 3.95 -14.45 8.55
C ALA A 381 5.34 -14.52 9.19
N ALA A 382 6.27 -13.67 8.75
CA ALA A 382 7.59 -13.51 9.32
C ALA A 382 7.62 -12.47 10.45
N ASP A 383 6.48 -12.07 11.01
CA ASP A 383 6.40 -11.07 12.10
C ASP A 383 7.11 -9.74 11.76
N GLU A 384 6.99 -9.30 10.50
CA GLU A 384 7.55 -8.06 9.94
C GLU A 384 9.08 -8.01 9.93
N ILE A 385 9.73 -9.18 10.01
CA ILE A 385 11.18 -9.33 9.84
C ILE A 385 11.51 -9.30 8.35
N GLU A 386 12.51 -8.50 7.98
CA GLU A 386 12.99 -8.43 6.61
C GLU A 386 13.58 -9.77 6.15
N CYS A 387 13.05 -10.29 5.05
CA CYS A 387 13.54 -11.51 4.43
C CYS A 387 14.72 -11.24 3.51
N ALA A 388 15.67 -12.18 3.43
CA ALA A 388 16.68 -12.23 2.39
C ALA A 388 16.03 -12.24 1.00
N VAL A 389 16.65 -11.52 0.07
CA VAL A 389 16.04 -11.20 -1.23
C VAL A 389 15.81 -12.45 -2.08
N TRP A 390 16.76 -13.39 -2.09
CA TRP A 390 16.63 -14.65 -2.83
C TRP A 390 15.38 -15.44 -2.41
N PHE A 391 15.05 -15.41 -1.12
CA PHE A 391 13.89 -16.09 -0.56
C PHE A 391 12.61 -15.31 -0.86
N ASN A 392 12.63 -13.99 -0.63
CA ASN A 392 11.45 -13.15 -0.81
C ASN A 392 11.02 -13.09 -2.30
N GLU A 393 11.91 -12.64 -3.18
CA GLU A 393 11.64 -12.50 -4.63
C GLU A 393 11.51 -13.86 -5.31
N GLY A 394 12.29 -14.86 -4.88
CA GLY A 394 12.21 -16.21 -5.44
C GLY A 394 10.86 -16.85 -5.17
N ASN A 395 10.31 -16.69 -3.96
CA ASN A 395 8.97 -17.20 -3.68
C ASN A 395 7.88 -16.35 -4.37
N ALA A 396 8.01 -15.02 -4.38
CA ALA A 396 7.05 -14.15 -5.04
C ALA A 396 6.90 -14.50 -6.54
N THR A 397 8.02 -14.63 -7.24
CA THR A 397 8.05 -15.08 -8.65
C THR A 397 7.60 -16.54 -8.82
N PHE A 398 7.90 -17.43 -7.88
CA PHE A 398 7.41 -18.81 -7.92
C PHE A 398 5.89 -18.89 -7.81
N PHE A 399 5.30 -18.11 -6.91
CA PHE A 399 3.86 -18.07 -6.67
C PHE A 399 3.09 -17.19 -7.66
N GLU A 400 3.73 -16.25 -8.34
CA GLU A 400 3.17 -15.47 -9.46
C GLU A 400 2.54 -16.38 -10.52
N GLY A 401 3.16 -17.53 -10.79
CA GLY A 401 2.66 -18.52 -11.76
C GLY A 401 1.52 -19.40 -11.25
N ILE A 402 0.95 -19.18 -10.05
CA ILE A 402 -0.04 -20.11 -9.49
C ILE A 402 -1.34 -20.12 -10.31
N ASP A 403 -1.70 -21.30 -10.83
CA ASP A 403 -2.92 -21.58 -11.58
C ASP A 403 -3.83 -22.50 -10.77
N PHE A 404 -4.91 -21.90 -10.27
CA PHE A 404 -5.99 -22.59 -9.59
C PHE A 404 -6.95 -23.19 -10.62
N LYS A 405 -6.57 -24.33 -11.21
CA LYS A 405 -7.49 -25.10 -12.07
C LYS A 405 -8.74 -25.54 -11.30
N ALA A 406 -9.78 -25.95 -12.03
CA ALA A 406 -10.98 -26.52 -11.41
C ALA A 406 -10.62 -27.76 -10.55
N GLY A 407 -10.75 -27.63 -9.22
CA GLY A 407 -10.39 -28.64 -8.22
C GLY A 407 -9.31 -28.14 -7.23
N ASP A 408 -8.75 -29.05 -6.42
CA ASP A 408 -7.72 -28.72 -5.41
C ASP A 408 -6.28 -28.75 -5.95
N LYS A 409 -6.09 -29.13 -7.23
CA LYS A 409 -4.76 -29.23 -7.85
C LYS A 409 -4.26 -27.86 -8.27
N VAL A 410 -3.09 -27.49 -7.76
CA VAL A 410 -2.44 -26.23 -8.09
C VAL A 410 -1.34 -26.51 -9.12
N LYS A 411 -1.39 -25.82 -10.27
CA LYS A 411 -0.27 -25.80 -11.22
C LYS A 411 0.52 -24.52 -10.99
N ILE A 412 1.84 -24.56 -11.20
CA ILE A 412 2.64 -23.35 -11.38
C ILE A 412 2.90 -23.23 -12.88
N ASP A 413 2.48 -22.13 -13.49
CA ASP A 413 2.87 -21.71 -14.84
C ASP A 413 4.33 -21.27 -14.80
N THR A 414 5.13 -21.93 -15.64
CA THR A 414 6.58 -21.85 -15.63
C THR A 414 7.10 -21.24 -16.93
N THR A 415 6.24 -20.96 -17.91
CA THR A 415 6.64 -21.01 -19.33
C THR A 415 7.74 -20.01 -19.70
N GLU A 416 7.61 -18.73 -19.32
CA GLU A 416 8.62 -17.70 -19.62
C GLU A 416 9.89 -17.85 -18.77
N TYR A 417 9.75 -18.02 -17.46
CA TYR A 417 10.90 -18.17 -16.56
C TYR A 417 11.69 -19.45 -16.84
N LEU A 418 11.03 -20.54 -17.23
CA LEU A 418 11.68 -21.81 -17.57
C LEU A 418 12.53 -21.69 -18.83
N LYS A 419 12.02 -21.00 -19.86
CA LYS A 419 12.78 -20.72 -21.08
C LYS A 419 14.02 -19.89 -20.77
N GLU A 420 13.86 -18.83 -19.97
CA GLU A 420 14.95 -17.94 -19.63
C GLU A 420 15.96 -18.60 -18.65
N MET A 421 15.50 -19.42 -17.70
CA MET A 421 16.40 -20.16 -16.82
C MET A 421 17.25 -21.18 -17.57
N LYS A 422 16.69 -21.88 -18.56
CA LYS A 422 17.48 -22.78 -19.42
C LYS A 422 18.64 -22.02 -20.08
N ARG A 423 18.35 -20.85 -20.65
CA ARG A 423 19.37 -19.97 -21.25
C ARG A 423 20.41 -19.50 -20.23
N ILE A 424 19.97 -19.08 -19.03
CA ILE A 424 20.85 -18.56 -17.98
C ILE A 424 21.69 -19.67 -17.33
N SER A 425 21.19 -20.92 -17.29
CA SER A 425 21.89 -22.07 -16.72
C SER A 425 23.12 -22.51 -17.52
N GLU A 426 23.28 -22.02 -18.75
CA GLU A 426 24.49 -22.20 -19.55
C GLU A 426 25.61 -21.23 -19.15
N LEU A 427 25.30 -20.22 -18.34
CA LEU A 427 26.27 -19.26 -17.79
C LEU A 427 26.89 -19.79 -16.50
N ASP A 428 28.08 -19.30 -16.14
CA ASP A 428 28.70 -19.56 -14.84
C ASP A 428 27.96 -18.80 -13.72
N LEU A 429 27.04 -19.49 -13.04
CA LEU A 429 26.24 -18.93 -11.95
C LEU A 429 26.92 -19.16 -10.60
N ASN A 430 27.39 -18.08 -9.97
CA ASN A 430 27.87 -18.14 -8.59
C ASN A 430 26.69 -18.09 -7.59
N LEU A 431 26.10 -19.26 -7.32
CA LEU A 431 24.94 -19.40 -6.43
C LEU A 431 25.25 -19.02 -4.97
N ASP A 432 26.47 -19.27 -4.49
CA ASP A 432 26.88 -18.87 -3.13
C ASP A 432 26.87 -17.35 -2.94
N LYS A 433 27.37 -16.62 -3.95
CA LYS A 433 27.27 -15.16 -3.97
C LYS A 433 25.83 -14.70 -4.12
N PHE A 434 25.04 -15.37 -4.95
CA PHE A 434 23.67 -15.00 -5.24
C PHE A 434 22.76 -15.03 -4.00
N ILE A 435 22.82 -16.10 -3.19
CA ILE A 435 21.99 -16.21 -1.97
C ILE A 435 22.38 -15.19 -0.89
N LYS A 436 23.56 -14.58 -0.99
CA LYS A 436 24.05 -13.52 -0.09
C LYS A 436 23.86 -12.11 -0.65
N LEU A 437 23.17 -11.96 -1.79
CA LEU A 437 22.96 -10.63 -2.37
C LEU A 437 22.05 -9.78 -1.47
N PRO A 438 22.50 -8.57 -1.09
CA PRO A 438 21.63 -7.62 -0.40
C PRO A 438 20.60 -7.04 -1.38
N HIS A 439 19.56 -6.39 -0.85
CA HIS A 439 18.50 -5.75 -1.63
C HIS A 439 19.07 -4.82 -2.71
N SER A 440 19.99 -3.92 -2.37
CA SER A 440 20.62 -3.02 -3.34
C SER A 440 21.33 -3.79 -4.46
N GLY A 441 22.04 -4.88 -4.13
CA GLY A 441 22.74 -5.72 -5.08
C GLY A 441 21.81 -6.42 -6.07
N PHE A 442 20.70 -6.96 -5.59
CA PHE A 442 19.70 -7.66 -6.42
C PHE A 442 18.99 -6.71 -7.41
N TYR A 443 18.67 -5.50 -6.96
CA TYR A 443 17.96 -4.52 -7.79
C TYR A 443 18.90 -3.67 -8.66
N SER A 444 20.20 -3.66 -8.36
CA SER A 444 21.24 -3.09 -9.22
C SER A 444 21.66 -4.09 -10.32
N GLY A 445 22.05 -3.59 -11.50
CA GLY A 445 22.56 -4.44 -12.59
C GLY A 445 21.47 -5.17 -13.38
N ASN A 446 21.69 -6.46 -13.71
CA ASN A 446 20.77 -7.24 -14.54
C ASN A 446 19.59 -7.80 -13.72
N ARG A 447 18.66 -6.91 -13.39
CA ARG A 447 17.45 -7.21 -12.59
C ARG A 447 16.67 -8.41 -13.14
N LYS A 448 16.48 -8.49 -14.46
CA LYS A 448 15.75 -9.61 -15.09
C LYS A 448 16.43 -10.95 -14.77
N GLN A 449 17.74 -11.04 -14.97
CA GLN A 449 18.50 -12.25 -14.64
C GLN A 449 18.39 -12.60 -13.15
N ASN A 450 18.47 -11.61 -12.26
CA ASN A 450 18.36 -11.86 -10.81
C ASN A 450 17.00 -12.45 -10.43
N TYR A 451 15.90 -11.91 -10.95
CA TYR A 451 14.57 -12.51 -10.79
C TYR A 451 14.49 -13.92 -11.34
N THR A 452 15.04 -14.15 -12.54
CA THR A 452 15.02 -15.47 -13.16
C THR A 452 15.80 -16.49 -12.34
N VAL A 453 16.99 -16.14 -11.83
CA VAL A 453 17.78 -17.03 -10.95
C VAL A 453 17.07 -17.27 -9.61
N ALA A 454 16.44 -16.27 -9.01
CA ALA A 454 15.66 -16.44 -7.78
C ALA A 454 14.48 -17.40 -7.98
N TRP A 455 13.73 -17.23 -9.08
CA TRP A 455 12.67 -18.14 -9.48
C TRP A 455 13.21 -19.56 -9.69
N GLY A 456 14.32 -19.69 -10.44
CA GLY A 456 14.93 -20.98 -10.75
C GLY A 456 15.44 -21.71 -9.51
N LEU A 457 16.02 -20.97 -8.57
CA LEU A 457 16.40 -21.47 -7.26
C LEU A 457 15.20 -22.04 -6.52
N MET A 458 14.11 -21.27 -6.38
CA MET A 458 12.92 -21.74 -5.67
C MET A 458 12.21 -22.88 -6.40
N PHE A 459 12.15 -22.87 -7.73
CA PHE A 459 11.61 -23.97 -8.52
C PHE A 459 12.40 -25.26 -8.29
N TYR A 460 13.73 -25.18 -8.31
CA TYR A 460 14.57 -26.33 -8.00
C TYR A 460 14.36 -26.81 -6.57
N LEU A 461 14.42 -25.94 -5.56
CA LEU A 461 14.26 -26.34 -4.16
C LEU A 461 12.88 -26.95 -3.86
N LEU A 462 11.80 -26.37 -4.42
CA LEU A 462 10.42 -26.76 -4.09
C LEU A 462 9.86 -27.86 -4.99
N LYS A 463 10.34 -28.01 -6.23
CA LYS A 463 9.83 -28.99 -7.19
C LYS A 463 10.92 -29.90 -7.75
N GLY A 464 12.09 -29.35 -8.08
CA GLY A 464 13.22 -30.09 -8.63
C GLY A 464 13.78 -31.13 -7.66
N ALA A 465 14.46 -30.68 -6.61
CA ALA A 465 15.06 -31.49 -5.56
C ALA A 465 14.16 -32.62 -5.03
N PRO A 466 12.88 -32.39 -4.63
CA PRO A 466 12.02 -33.47 -4.15
C PRO A 466 11.58 -34.46 -5.25
N SER A 467 11.69 -34.11 -6.54
CA SER A 467 11.39 -35.01 -7.66
C SER A 467 12.58 -35.88 -8.09
N LEU A 468 13.78 -35.63 -7.55
CA LEU A 468 14.98 -36.42 -7.82
C LEU A 468 14.99 -37.68 -6.96
N LYS A 469 15.55 -38.77 -7.52
CA LYS A 469 15.63 -40.08 -6.83
C LYS A 469 16.73 -40.13 -5.76
N GLU A 470 17.71 -39.26 -5.85
CA GLU A 470 18.79 -39.16 -4.86
C GLU A 470 18.30 -38.45 -3.61
N LYS A 471 18.58 -39.01 -2.43
CA LYS A 471 18.32 -38.35 -1.15
C LYS A 471 19.30 -37.17 -0.96
N ASN A 472 18.99 -36.02 -1.55
CA ASN A 472 19.48 -34.75 -1.04
C ASN A 472 18.45 -34.15 -0.06
N ASN A 473 18.85 -33.17 0.73
CA ASN A 473 18.00 -32.46 1.68
C ASN A 473 17.73 -31.01 1.25
N TYR A 474 17.93 -30.68 -0.03
CA TYR A 474 17.82 -29.31 -0.52
C TYR A 474 16.38 -28.77 -0.40
N SER A 475 15.37 -29.64 -0.50
CA SER A 475 13.97 -29.27 -0.32
C SER A 475 13.65 -28.68 1.05
N ASP A 476 14.49 -28.94 2.07
CA ASP A 476 14.28 -28.43 3.42
C ASP A 476 14.78 -26.99 3.59
N ILE A 477 15.64 -26.50 2.69
CA ILE A 477 16.33 -25.21 2.82
C ILE A 477 15.34 -24.04 2.99
N PRO A 478 14.28 -23.89 2.16
CA PRO A 478 13.34 -22.77 2.35
C PRO A 478 12.63 -22.80 3.70
N TYR A 479 12.36 -23.98 4.25
CA TYR A 479 11.66 -24.13 5.52
C TYR A 479 12.59 -23.88 6.71
N LYS A 480 13.82 -24.40 6.64
CA LYS A 480 14.90 -24.08 7.60
C LYS A 480 15.17 -22.59 7.63
N TYR A 481 15.18 -21.93 6.47
CA TYR A 481 15.29 -20.48 6.37
C TYR A 481 14.15 -19.77 7.09
N TYR A 482 12.89 -20.16 6.85
CA TYR A 482 11.74 -19.52 7.48
C TYR A 482 11.74 -19.68 9.00
N ASP A 483 12.02 -20.88 9.51
CA ASP A 483 12.13 -21.12 10.96
C ASP A 483 13.33 -20.35 11.56
N ALA A 484 14.48 -20.34 10.87
CA ALA A 484 15.66 -19.57 11.29
C ALA A 484 15.42 -18.06 11.27
N LEU A 485 14.65 -17.53 10.31
CA LEU A 485 14.29 -16.12 10.24
C LEU A 485 13.50 -15.70 11.48
N LEU A 486 12.52 -16.52 11.87
CA LEU A 486 11.69 -16.26 13.04
C LEU A 486 12.48 -16.36 14.35
N GLU A 487 13.48 -17.22 14.41
CA GLU A 487 14.37 -17.39 15.57
C GLU A 487 15.41 -16.27 15.67
N LEU A 488 16.14 -16.02 14.59
CA LEU A 488 17.32 -15.15 14.57
C LEU A 488 16.98 -13.68 14.29
N LYS A 489 15.75 -13.39 13.85
CA LYS A 489 15.26 -12.04 13.53
C LYS A 489 16.14 -11.29 12.52
N ASN A 490 16.81 -12.01 11.62
CA ASN A 490 17.74 -11.45 10.65
C ASN A 490 17.83 -12.36 9.40
N GLY A 491 17.49 -11.81 8.22
CA GLY A 491 17.47 -12.57 6.97
C GLY A 491 18.83 -13.09 6.50
N GLU A 492 19.91 -12.36 6.75
CA GLU A 492 21.27 -12.81 6.38
C GLU A 492 21.69 -14.01 7.24
N LYS A 493 21.56 -13.90 8.57
CA LYS A 493 21.86 -15.02 9.49
C LYS A 493 20.94 -16.22 9.26
N ALA A 494 19.67 -15.98 8.91
CA ALA A 494 18.75 -17.05 8.54
C ALA A 494 19.18 -17.76 7.26
N THR A 495 19.77 -17.03 6.29
CA THR A 495 20.39 -17.63 5.11
C THR A 495 21.58 -18.50 5.52
N GLU A 496 22.51 -18.00 6.33
CA GLU A 496 23.66 -18.78 6.81
C GLU A 496 23.22 -20.08 7.49
N LYS A 497 22.25 -20.01 8.40
CA LYS A 497 21.71 -21.18 9.12
C LYS A 497 20.98 -22.17 8.19
N ALA A 498 20.22 -21.68 7.21
CA ALA A 498 19.48 -22.56 6.29
C ALA A 498 20.39 -23.36 5.36
N TRP A 499 21.53 -22.78 5.00
CA TRP A 499 22.53 -23.34 4.09
C TRP A 499 23.69 -24.03 4.83
N GLU A 500 23.65 -24.08 6.16
CA GLU A 500 24.66 -24.75 6.99
C GLU A 500 24.79 -26.24 6.61
N GLY A 501 26.02 -26.70 6.37
CA GLY A 501 26.32 -28.08 5.99
C GLY A 501 26.03 -28.43 4.53
N VAL A 502 25.55 -27.48 3.71
CA VAL A 502 25.39 -27.69 2.26
C VAL A 502 26.74 -27.52 1.56
N ASP A 503 27.19 -28.56 0.85
CA ASP A 503 28.33 -28.43 -0.07
C ASP A 503 27.90 -27.60 -1.28
N MET A 504 28.24 -26.30 -1.28
CA MET A 504 27.86 -25.37 -2.33
C MET A 504 28.41 -25.75 -3.71
N LYS A 505 29.55 -26.45 -3.79
CA LYS A 505 30.08 -26.91 -5.07
C LYS A 505 29.25 -28.06 -5.62
N LYS A 506 28.84 -29.00 -4.76
CA LYS A 506 27.92 -30.08 -5.15
C LYS A 506 26.55 -29.50 -5.51
N PHE A 507 25.99 -28.62 -4.69
CA PHE A 507 24.71 -27.98 -4.94
C PHE A 507 24.68 -27.27 -6.30
N ALA A 508 25.72 -26.48 -6.62
CA ALA A 508 25.81 -25.79 -7.91
C ALA A 508 25.81 -26.76 -9.10
N ARG A 509 26.54 -27.89 -9.00
CA ARG A 509 26.53 -28.93 -10.04
C ARG A 509 25.16 -29.59 -10.19
N ASP A 510 24.54 -29.97 -9.08
CA ASP A 510 23.21 -30.62 -9.09
C ASP A 510 22.15 -29.66 -9.68
N PHE A 511 22.24 -28.37 -9.34
CA PHE A 511 21.38 -27.31 -9.87
C PHE A 511 21.57 -27.14 -11.38
N GLU A 512 22.82 -27.07 -11.85
CA GLU A 512 23.14 -26.96 -13.27
C GLU A 512 22.68 -28.19 -14.06
N GLU A 513 22.92 -29.40 -13.54
CA GLU A 513 22.49 -30.66 -14.15
C GLU A 513 20.96 -30.70 -14.30
N PHE A 514 20.23 -30.27 -13.26
CA PHE A 514 18.78 -30.17 -13.29
C PHE A 514 18.29 -29.30 -14.45
N TRP A 515 18.84 -28.08 -14.59
CA TRP A 515 18.40 -27.14 -15.62
C TRP A 515 18.81 -27.53 -17.05
N LYS A 516 19.84 -28.38 -17.18
CA LYS A 516 20.24 -28.98 -18.46
C LYS A 516 19.41 -30.22 -18.84
N SER A 517 18.55 -30.72 -17.96
CA SER A 517 17.81 -31.97 -18.15
C SER A 517 16.30 -31.76 -18.33
N ASP A 518 15.84 -31.82 -19.59
CA ASP A 518 14.39 -31.80 -19.91
C ASP A 518 13.60 -32.88 -19.19
N THR A 519 14.22 -34.04 -18.94
CA THR A 519 13.56 -35.14 -18.23
C THR A 519 13.35 -34.82 -16.75
N MET A 520 14.34 -34.22 -16.08
CA MET A 520 14.20 -33.81 -14.68
C MET A 520 13.19 -32.66 -14.55
N ILE A 521 13.25 -31.68 -15.46
CA ILE A 521 12.31 -30.57 -15.50
C ILE A 521 10.86 -31.07 -15.65
N ARG A 522 10.58 -31.96 -16.61
CA ARG A 522 9.22 -32.53 -16.80
C ARG A 522 8.70 -33.28 -15.57
N ARG A 523 9.58 -33.99 -14.85
CA ARG A 523 9.23 -34.64 -13.58
C ARG A 523 8.88 -33.61 -12.51
N ALA A 524 9.71 -32.57 -12.36
CA ALA A 524 9.47 -31.49 -11.42
C ALA A 524 8.15 -30.75 -11.71
N GLU A 525 7.84 -30.46 -12.98
CA GLU A 525 6.55 -29.83 -13.37
C GLU A 525 5.34 -30.63 -12.88
N SER A 526 5.44 -31.97 -12.87
CA SER A 526 4.40 -32.89 -12.43
C SER A 526 4.29 -33.04 -10.90
N TYR A 527 5.31 -32.61 -10.14
CA TYR A 527 5.30 -32.62 -8.68
C TYR A 527 4.36 -31.53 -8.14
N ASP A 528 3.46 -31.86 -7.21
CA ASP A 528 2.57 -30.90 -6.56
C ASP A 528 3.10 -30.52 -5.16
N PRO A 529 3.88 -29.43 -5.04
CA PRO A 529 4.47 -29.05 -3.77
C PRO A 529 3.41 -28.56 -2.76
N VAL A 530 2.28 -28.05 -3.23
CA VAL A 530 1.19 -27.57 -2.37
C VAL A 530 0.50 -28.75 -1.68
N ALA A 531 0.21 -29.81 -2.43
CA ALA A 531 -0.41 -31.02 -1.90
C ALA A 531 0.50 -31.75 -0.91
N GLU A 532 1.80 -31.88 -1.20
CA GLU A 532 2.74 -32.50 -0.28
C GLU A 532 2.89 -31.70 1.02
N ARG A 533 2.95 -30.37 0.92
CA ARG A 533 3.00 -29.51 2.12
C ARG A 533 1.71 -29.53 2.93
N ALA A 534 0.54 -29.64 2.29
CA ALA A 534 -0.72 -29.76 3.00
C ALA A 534 -0.78 -30.98 3.95
N LYS A 535 -0.02 -32.05 3.65
CA LYS A 535 0.08 -33.24 4.53
C LYS A 535 0.87 -32.98 5.82
N LEU A 536 1.74 -31.96 5.82
CA LEU A 536 2.67 -31.67 6.91
C LEU A 536 2.17 -30.54 7.84
N VAL A 537 1.18 -29.76 7.40
CA VAL A 537 0.66 -28.62 8.15
C VAL A 537 -0.37 -29.10 9.19
N PRO A 538 -0.21 -28.74 10.48
CA PRO A 538 -1.23 -29.04 11.50
C PRO A 538 -2.60 -28.47 11.09
N LYS A 539 -3.67 -29.25 11.27
CA LYS A 539 -5.03 -28.86 10.85
C LYS A 539 -5.61 -27.65 11.60
N THR A 540 -4.97 -27.19 12.67
CA THR A 540 -5.48 -26.12 13.53
C THR A 540 -4.51 -24.92 13.51
N PRO A 541 -4.96 -23.71 13.15
CA PRO A 541 -4.15 -22.50 13.31
C PRO A 541 -3.80 -22.27 14.79
N PRO A 542 -2.70 -21.54 15.10
CA PRO A 542 -2.38 -21.20 16.48
C PRO A 542 -3.55 -20.44 17.11
N ALA A 543 -4.02 -20.93 18.27
CA ALA A 543 -5.08 -20.27 19.02
C ALA A 543 -4.65 -18.85 19.37
N SER A 544 -5.58 -17.90 19.29
CA SER A 544 -5.37 -16.58 19.91
C SER A 544 -5.15 -16.81 21.41
N ALA A 545 -4.06 -16.26 21.94
CA ALA A 545 -3.83 -16.29 23.39
C ALA A 545 -5.04 -15.62 24.07
N PRO A 546 -5.59 -16.20 25.15
CA PRO A 546 -6.67 -15.56 25.88
C PRO A 546 -6.20 -14.20 26.37
N ALA A 547 -7.02 -13.16 26.15
CA ALA A 547 -6.76 -11.82 26.65
C ALA A 547 -6.49 -11.91 28.16
N GLY A 548 -5.26 -11.57 28.57
CA GLY A 548 -4.89 -11.50 29.97
C GLY A 548 -5.83 -10.53 30.70
N ARG A 549 -6.39 -11.00 31.81
CA ARG A 549 -7.24 -10.22 32.72
C ARG A 549 -6.47 -9.11 33.40
#